data_AF-A0A419HA27-F1
#
_entry.id   AF-A0A419HA27-F1
#
_cell.length_a   1.000
_cell.length_b   1.000
_cell.length_c   1.000
_cell.angle_alpha   90.00
_cell.angle_beta   90.00
_cell.angle_gamma   90.00
#
_symmetry.space_group_name_H-M   'P 1'
#
loop_
_entity.id
_entity.type
_entity.pdbx_description
1 polymer ?
#
loop_
_entity_poly.entity_id
_entity_poly.type
_entity_poly.pdbx_seq_one_letter_code
_entity_poly.pdbx_strand_id
1 'polypeptide(L)'
;MLLLNGGGLRTLKRCREQYPAGATHLGRLARPRCIGQLRETLDAGFPVGIDNDAFCRWDLKAFAQQVCHIERALFGRVLSVWERVSPLVTVPDESWALLGRTAPEPLAAWHPNLLWMTAPDVPFDARATLQSFLDWSPLLAHLPMAYCVQDGARRAGIPWDWPNLTCLFMAGSTEYKLGPEMAAICREGKERGLLIHGGRVNSRRRIRYMLSLGVVDSIDGTGFDLYRDTHLEWGLREVSATNYQLSML
;
A
#
# COMPACT_ATOMS: atom_id res chain seq x y z
N MET A 1 -0.98 -14.97 -0.30
CA MET A 1 -0.31 -13.76 -0.83
C MET A 1 -1.04 -13.27 -2.09
N LEU A 2 -1.33 -11.98 -2.17
CA LEU A 2 -1.94 -11.31 -3.32
C LEU A 2 -0.87 -10.87 -4.33
N LEU A 3 -1.26 -10.80 -5.60
CA LEU A 3 -0.50 -10.17 -6.68
C LEU A 3 -1.28 -8.93 -7.14
N LEU A 4 -0.72 -7.75 -6.89
CA LEU A 4 -1.34 -6.48 -7.24
C LEU A 4 -0.93 -6.06 -8.64
N ASN A 5 -1.93 -5.86 -9.51
CA ASN A 5 -1.77 -5.48 -10.91
C ASN A 5 -2.19 -4.02 -11.14
N GLY A 6 -1.45 -3.29 -11.98
CA GLY A 6 -1.70 -1.89 -12.30
C GLY A 6 -2.87 -1.61 -13.25
N GLY A 7 -3.66 -2.61 -13.62
CA GLY A 7 -4.83 -2.47 -14.48
C GLY A 7 -6.02 -1.81 -13.79
N GLY A 8 -6.82 -1.07 -14.57
CA GLY A 8 -8.12 -0.57 -14.11
C GLY A 8 -9.16 -1.69 -14.00
N LEU A 9 -10.37 -1.36 -13.53
CA LEU A 9 -11.43 -2.33 -13.22
C LEU A 9 -11.74 -3.28 -14.38
N ARG A 10 -11.87 -2.75 -15.61
CA ARG A 10 -12.15 -3.58 -16.79
C ARG A 10 -11.07 -4.63 -17.02
N THR A 11 -9.80 -4.27 -16.84
CA THR A 11 -8.71 -5.23 -16.97
C THR A 11 -8.75 -6.26 -15.85
N LEU A 12 -8.97 -5.83 -14.61
CA LEU A 12 -9.01 -6.74 -13.47
C LEU A 12 -10.14 -7.78 -13.60
N LYS A 13 -11.33 -7.36 -14.06
CA LYS A 13 -12.44 -8.29 -14.36
C LYS A 13 -12.04 -9.30 -15.45
N ARG A 14 -11.48 -8.83 -16.57
CA ARG A 14 -10.97 -9.71 -17.64
C ARG A 14 -9.94 -10.71 -17.11
N CYS A 15 -8.96 -10.24 -16.33
CA CYS A 15 -7.92 -11.11 -15.78
C CYS A 15 -8.48 -12.13 -14.77
N ARG A 16 -9.48 -11.75 -13.97
CA ARG A 16 -10.18 -12.65 -13.04
C ARG A 16 -10.92 -13.76 -13.78
N GLU A 17 -11.59 -13.43 -14.89
CA GLU A 17 -12.27 -14.40 -15.76
C GLU A 17 -11.27 -15.33 -16.49
N GLN A 18 -10.17 -14.76 -16.99
CA GLN A 18 -9.15 -15.50 -17.73
C GLN A 18 -8.34 -16.47 -16.85
N TYR A 19 -8.15 -16.12 -15.57
CA TYR A 19 -7.30 -16.87 -14.63
C TYR A 19 -8.06 -17.29 -13.35
N PRO A 20 -9.10 -18.13 -13.46
CA PRO A 20 -10.01 -18.42 -12.34
C PRO A 20 -9.30 -19.09 -11.15
N ALA A 21 -8.30 -19.93 -11.39
CA ALA A 21 -7.52 -20.59 -10.34
C ALA A 21 -6.69 -19.61 -9.47
N GLY A 22 -6.41 -18.41 -9.98
CA GLY A 22 -5.69 -17.35 -9.27
C GLY A 22 -6.57 -16.13 -8.93
N ALA A 23 -7.88 -16.20 -9.19
CA ALA A 23 -8.80 -15.07 -9.10
C ALA A 23 -8.83 -14.42 -7.70
N THR A 24 -8.74 -15.23 -6.65
CA THR A 24 -8.71 -14.80 -5.24
C THR A 24 -7.38 -14.16 -4.84
N HIS A 25 -6.32 -14.37 -5.63
CA HIS A 25 -5.00 -13.80 -5.41
C HIS A 25 -4.80 -12.49 -6.19
N LEU A 26 -5.73 -12.11 -7.07
CA LEU A 26 -5.60 -10.91 -7.89
C LEU A 26 -6.10 -9.66 -7.16
N GLY A 27 -5.24 -8.65 -7.03
CA GLY A 27 -5.58 -7.32 -6.54
C GLY A 27 -5.13 -6.21 -7.50
N ARG A 28 -5.30 -4.96 -7.08
CA ARG A 28 -4.89 -3.77 -7.84
C ARG A 28 -3.74 -3.03 -7.15
N LEU A 29 -2.76 -2.60 -7.95
CA LEU A 29 -1.82 -1.55 -7.57
C LEU A 29 -2.20 -0.25 -8.27
N ALA A 30 -2.85 0.68 -7.56
CA ALA A 30 -3.11 2.02 -8.09
C ALA A 30 -1.90 2.92 -7.89
N ARG A 31 -1.66 3.85 -8.83
CA ARG A 31 -0.58 4.85 -8.81
C ARG A 31 -1.13 6.19 -9.29
N PRO A 32 -0.42 7.32 -9.11
CA PRO A 32 -0.91 8.63 -9.58
C PRO A 32 -1.35 8.61 -11.05
N ARG A 33 -0.57 7.92 -11.90
CA ARG A 33 -0.86 7.74 -13.34
C ARG A 33 -2.03 6.82 -13.68
N CYS A 34 -2.56 6.04 -12.73
CA CYS A 34 -3.57 5.01 -13.01
C CYS A 34 -4.54 4.76 -11.84
N ILE A 35 -4.99 5.82 -11.15
CA ILE A 35 -5.90 5.72 -9.99
C ILE A 35 -7.41 5.77 -10.33
N GLY A 36 -7.77 5.99 -11.59
CA GLY A 36 -9.18 6.06 -12.01
C GLY A 36 -10.02 4.84 -11.64
N GLN A 37 -11.33 5.02 -11.45
CA GLN A 37 -12.28 3.97 -11.05
C GLN A 37 -11.95 3.31 -9.70
N LEU A 38 -11.35 4.04 -8.76
CA LEU A 38 -10.96 3.48 -7.47
C LEU A 38 -12.17 2.95 -6.69
N ARG A 39 -13.23 3.76 -6.56
CA ARG A 39 -14.44 3.36 -5.82
C ARG A 39 -15.07 2.11 -6.42
N GLU A 40 -15.25 2.09 -7.72
CA GLU A 40 -15.84 0.96 -8.44
C GLU A 40 -14.97 -0.30 -8.38
N THR A 41 -13.64 -0.14 -8.26
CA THR A 41 -12.73 -1.27 -8.05
C THR A 41 -12.89 -1.86 -6.66
N LEU A 42 -12.97 -1.00 -5.64
CA LEU A 42 -13.16 -1.37 -4.25
C LEU A 42 -14.52 -2.08 -4.06
N ASP A 43 -15.60 -1.51 -4.60
CA ASP A 43 -16.96 -2.06 -4.55
C ASP A 43 -17.08 -3.39 -5.31
N ALA A 44 -16.25 -3.59 -6.35
CA ALA A 44 -16.19 -4.86 -7.10
C ALA A 44 -15.38 -5.97 -6.38
N GLY A 45 -14.97 -5.76 -5.13
CA GLY A 45 -14.32 -6.78 -4.32
C GLY A 45 -12.85 -7.03 -4.67
N PHE A 46 -12.14 -6.06 -5.26
CA PHE A 46 -10.71 -6.19 -5.49
C PHE A 46 -9.94 -5.53 -4.35
N PRO A 47 -9.00 -6.24 -3.68
CA PRO A 47 -8.06 -5.60 -2.77
C PRO A 47 -7.16 -4.61 -3.52
N VAL A 48 -6.95 -3.43 -2.96
CA VAL A 48 -6.20 -2.33 -3.58
C VAL A 48 -5.08 -1.85 -2.65
N GLY A 49 -3.86 -1.85 -3.17
CA GLY A 49 -2.75 -1.06 -2.65
C GLY A 49 -2.53 0.17 -3.51
N ILE A 50 -2.12 1.29 -2.90
CA ILE A 50 -1.86 2.54 -3.59
C ILE A 50 -0.40 2.93 -3.41
N ASP A 51 0.37 2.87 -4.49
CA ASP A 51 1.77 3.27 -4.56
C ASP A 51 1.88 4.74 -4.99
N ASN A 52 2.80 5.47 -4.38
CA ASN A 52 3.07 6.88 -4.61
C ASN A 52 4.00 7.12 -5.83
N ASP A 53 4.57 6.04 -6.39
CA ASP A 53 5.42 6.02 -7.59
C ASP A 53 6.79 6.72 -7.43
N ALA A 54 7.29 6.87 -6.20
CA ALA A 54 8.56 7.56 -5.89
C ALA A 54 9.76 7.02 -6.67
N PHE A 55 9.78 5.71 -6.98
CA PHE A 55 10.84 5.09 -7.78
C PHE A 55 10.92 5.65 -9.21
N CYS A 56 9.80 6.12 -9.77
CA CYS A 56 9.70 6.71 -11.10
C CYS A 56 9.87 8.24 -11.11
N ARG A 57 10.37 8.82 -10.01
CA ARG A 57 10.49 10.25 -9.67
C ARG A 57 9.26 10.76 -8.91
N TRP A 58 9.50 11.17 -7.66
CA TRP A 58 8.53 11.88 -6.86
C TRP A 58 8.03 13.16 -7.54
N ASP A 59 6.71 13.35 -7.59
CA ASP A 59 6.07 14.58 -8.06
C ASP A 59 4.96 15.00 -7.09
N LEU A 60 5.15 16.16 -6.46
CA LEU A 60 4.25 16.70 -5.45
C LEU A 60 2.83 16.92 -5.99
N LYS A 61 2.70 17.39 -7.23
CA LYS A 61 1.39 17.70 -7.82
C LYS A 61 0.63 16.41 -8.11
N ALA A 62 1.29 15.41 -8.68
CA ALA A 62 0.72 14.10 -8.94
C ALA A 62 0.30 13.41 -7.64
N PHE A 63 1.12 13.49 -6.59
CA PHE A 63 0.77 12.93 -5.28
C PHE A 63 -0.43 13.66 -4.65
N ALA A 64 -0.45 14.99 -4.64
CA ALA A 64 -1.59 15.74 -4.13
C ALA A 64 -2.89 15.43 -4.92
N GLN A 65 -2.79 15.27 -6.23
CA GLN A 65 -3.90 14.82 -7.07
C GLN A 65 -4.33 13.38 -6.77
N GLN A 66 -3.38 12.50 -6.43
CA GLN A 66 -3.67 11.13 -6.00
C GLN A 66 -4.49 11.13 -4.70
N VAL A 67 -4.08 11.89 -3.69
CA VAL A 67 -4.82 12.04 -2.43
C VAL A 67 -6.24 12.56 -2.70
N CYS A 68 -6.39 13.62 -3.50
CA CYS A 68 -7.70 14.14 -3.87
C CYS A 68 -8.59 13.12 -4.62
N HIS A 69 -8.01 12.22 -5.41
CA HIS A 69 -8.78 11.15 -6.06
C HIS A 69 -9.24 10.10 -5.06
N ILE A 70 -8.40 9.74 -4.08
CA ILE A 70 -8.74 8.80 -3.01
C ILE A 70 -9.89 9.37 -2.18
N GLU A 71 -9.77 10.61 -1.75
CA GLU A 71 -10.81 11.28 -0.95
C GLU A 71 -12.15 11.33 -1.69
N ARG A 72 -12.15 11.68 -2.98
CA ARG A 72 -13.39 11.64 -3.78
C ARG A 72 -13.97 10.24 -3.91
N ALA A 73 -13.13 9.22 -4.03
CA ALA A 73 -13.58 7.83 -4.12
C ALA A 73 -14.18 7.31 -2.80
N LEU A 74 -13.59 7.69 -1.67
CA LEU A 74 -14.02 7.23 -0.34
C LEU A 74 -15.17 8.07 0.23
N PHE A 75 -15.08 9.40 0.11
CA PHE A 75 -15.94 10.36 0.81
C PHE A 75 -16.80 11.22 -0.12
N GLY A 76 -16.69 11.05 -1.44
CA GLY A 76 -17.45 11.84 -2.43
C GLY A 76 -16.98 13.28 -2.62
N ARG A 77 -15.96 13.72 -1.88
CA ARG A 77 -15.40 15.09 -1.91
C ARG A 77 -13.92 15.11 -1.51
N VAL A 78 -13.27 16.24 -1.72
CA VAL A 78 -11.93 16.53 -1.19
C VAL A 78 -12.08 17.04 0.24
N LEU A 79 -11.22 16.56 1.14
CA LEU A 79 -11.25 16.95 2.55
C LEU A 79 -10.47 18.25 2.79
N SER A 80 -10.93 19.03 3.75
CA SER A 80 -10.17 20.16 4.29
C SER A 80 -8.98 19.67 5.12
N VAL A 81 -7.99 20.54 5.35
CA VAL A 81 -6.84 20.19 6.19
C VAL A 81 -7.24 19.76 7.59
N TRP A 82 -8.28 20.35 8.18
CA TRP A 82 -8.75 20.04 9.53
C TRP A 82 -9.38 18.66 9.61
N GLU A 83 -10.15 18.27 8.61
CA GLU A 83 -10.70 16.92 8.51
C GLU A 83 -9.58 15.89 8.38
N ARG A 84 -8.54 16.17 7.58
CA ARG A 84 -7.40 15.26 7.40
C ARG A 84 -6.63 14.99 8.68
N VAL A 85 -6.41 16.02 9.50
CA VAL A 85 -5.62 15.93 10.74
C VAL A 85 -6.47 15.56 11.95
N SER A 86 -7.80 15.65 11.88
CA SER A 86 -8.73 15.35 12.97
C SER A 86 -8.47 14.01 13.68
N PRO A 87 -8.02 12.92 13.02
CA PRO A 87 -7.72 11.67 13.71
C PRO A 87 -6.52 11.74 14.67
N LEU A 88 -5.66 12.77 14.55
CA LEU A 88 -4.46 12.94 15.39
C LEU A 88 -4.62 14.00 16.47
N VAL A 89 -5.64 14.85 16.37
CA VAL A 89 -5.79 16.01 17.26
C VAL A 89 -7.04 15.84 18.11
N THR A 90 -6.84 15.86 19.43
CA THR A 90 -7.94 16.06 20.38
C THR A 90 -7.99 17.54 20.73
N VAL A 91 -8.89 18.28 20.09
CA VAL A 91 -9.11 19.70 20.34
C VAL A 91 -10.42 19.84 21.10
N PRO A 92 -10.44 20.45 22.31
CA PRO A 92 -11.68 20.69 23.04
C PRO A 92 -12.68 21.51 22.22
N ASP A 93 -13.97 21.27 22.41
CA ASP A 93 -15.04 21.94 21.65
C ASP A 93 -14.95 23.46 21.73
N GLU A 94 -14.63 24.02 22.91
CA GLU A 94 -14.45 25.47 23.09
C GLU A 94 -13.29 26.06 22.26
N SER A 95 -12.27 25.25 21.94
CA SER A 95 -11.08 25.71 21.21
C SER A 95 -11.37 25.89 19.72
N TRP A 96 -12.35 25.16 19.16
CA TRP A 96 -12.75 25.35 17.77
C TRP A 96 -13.37 26.73 17.53
N ALA A 97 -14.18 27.22 18.48
CA ALA A 97 -14.76 28.55 18.42
C ALA A 97 -13.69 29.65 18.41
N LEU A 98 -12.61 29.50 19.19
CA LEU A 98 -11.47 30.43 19.22
C LEU A 98 -10.71 30.46 17.88
N LEU A 99 -10.67 29.34 17.16
CA LEU A 99 -10.08 29.26 15.81
C LEU A 99 -11.03 29.75 14.71
N GLY A 100 -12.25 30.19 15.05
CA GLY A 100 -13.28 30.56 14.09
C GLY A 100 -13.72 29.39 13.21
N ARG A 101 -13.72 28.17 13.78
CA ARG A 101 -14.02 26.91 13.08
C ARG A 101 -15.01 26.08 13.88
N THR A 102 -15.62 25.10 13.23
CA THR A 102 -16.36 24.03 13.90
C THR A 102 -15.53 22.77 13.90
N ALA A 103 -15.70 21.93 14.92
CA ALA A 103 -15.11 20.60 14.94
C ALA A 103 -15.51 19.84 13.65
N PRO A 104 -14.57 19.17 12.97
CA PRO A 104 -14.91 18.29 11.87
C PRO A 104 -15.78 17.13 12.34
N GLU A 105 -16.80 16.78 11.56
CA GLU A 105 -17.53 15.52 11.77
C GLU A 105 -16.58 14.32 11.62
N PRO A 106 -16.73 13.26 12.44
CA PRO A 106 -15.93 12.05 12.29
C PRO A 106 -16.04 11.47 10.88
N LEU A 107 -14.88 11.16 10.29
CA LEU A 107 -14.83 10.52 8.97
C LEU A 107 -15.30 9.07 9.07
N ALA A 108 -16.03 8.62 8.04
CA ALA A 108 -16.37 7.21 7.90
C ALA A 108 -15.10 6.35 7.80
N ALA A 109 -15.18 5.10 8.25
CA ALA A 109 -14.09 4.14 8.06
C ALA A 109 -13.74 4.00 6.57
N TRP A 110 -12.46 3.80 6.28
CA TRP A 110 -12.02 3.53 4.91
C TRP A 110 -12.63 2.22 4.39
N HIS A 111 -12.75 2.11 3.07
CA HIS A 111 -13.30 0.93 2.43
C HIS A 111 -12.44 -0.32 2.78
N PRO A 112 -13.03 -1.48 3.18
CA PRO A 112 -12.26 -2.63 3.65
C PRO A 112 -11.31 -3.24 2.60
N ASN A 113 -11.63 -3.08 1.31
CA ASN A 113 -10.74 -3.48 0.21
C ASN A 113 -9.60 -2.49 -0.08
N LEU A 114 -9.53 -1.33 0.59
CA LEU A 114 -8.37 -0.45 0.52
C LEU A 114 -7.37 -0.90 1.58
N LEU A 115 -6.35 -1.64 1.15
CA LEU A 115 -5.39 -2.27 2.06
C LEU A 115 -4.44 -1.24 2.67
N TRP A 116 -3.89 -0.38 1.82
CA TRP A 116 -2.89 0.61 2.20
C TRP A 116 -2.64 1.63 1.07
N MET A 117 -2.04 2.75 1.44
CA MET A 117 -1.46 3.77 0.58
C MET A 117 -0.07 4.12 1.10
N THR A 118 0.96 4.04 0.27
CA THR A 118 2.31 4.48 0.64
C THR A 118 2.33 5.97 0.96
N ALA A 119 2.84 6.32 2.14
CA ALA A 119 3.29 7.67 2.41
C ALA A 119 4.51 8.00 1.50
N PRO A 120 4.81 9.28 1.27
CA PRO A 120 5.95 9.70 0.44
C PRO A 120 7.29 9.14 0.96
N ASP A 121 8.13 8.62 0.07
CA ASP A 121 9.41 8.00 0.41
C ASP A 121 10.55 8.40 -0.52
N VAL A 122 11.79 8.09 -0.11
CA VAL A 122 13.01 8.36 -0.87
C VAL A 122 13.72 7.02 -1.14
N PRO A 123 13.72 6.55 -2.40
CA PRO A 123 14.36 5.28 -2.76
C PRO A 123 15.79 5.16 -2.24
N PHE A 124 16.07 4.05 -1.57
CA PHE A 124 17.38 3.68 -1.02
C PHE A 124 17.88 4.54 0.16
N ASP A 125 17.06 5.44 0.70
CA ASP A 125 17.43 6.28 1.85
C ASP A 125 16.37 6.17 2.96
N ALA A 126 16.65 5.35 3.96
CA ALA A 126 15.74 5.18 5.10
C ALA A 126 15.59 6.42 5.97
N ARG A 127 16.62 7.27 6.10
CA ARG A 127 16.54 8.47 6.93
C ARG A 127 15.65 9.51 6.26
N ALA A 128 15.87 9.76 4.97
CA ALA A 128 15.05 10.68 4.20
C ALA A 128 13.61 10.17 4.07
N THR A 129 13.42 8.84 4.00
CA THR A 129 12.08 8.23 4.01
C THR A 129 11.37 8.40 5.34
N LEU A 130 12.05 8.21 6.47
CA LEU A 130 11.46 8.48 7.79
C LEU A 130 11.06 9.96 7.92
N GLN A 131 11.94 10.89 7.53
CA GLN A 131 11.61 12.32 7.56
C GLN A 131 10.39 12.63 6.69
N SER A 132 10.38 12.13 5.45
CA SER A 132 9.27 12.29 4.52
C SER A 132 7.96 11.70 5.08
N PHE A 133 8.02 10.53 5.73
CA PHE A 133 6.85 9.96 6.41
C PHE A 133 6.33 10.90 7.50
N LEU A 134 7.20 11.41 8.37
CA LEU A 134 6.81 12.31 9.47
C LEU A 134 6.23 13.63 8.96
N ASP A 135 6.77 14.18 7.87
CA ASP A 135 6.28 15.44 7.28
C ASP A 135 4.86 15.29 6.70
N TRP A 136 4.52 14.12 6.18
CA TRP A 136 3.28 13.89 5.43
C TRP A 136 2.20 13.13 6.20
N SER A 137 2.59 12.28 7.14
CA SER A 137 1.67 11.41 7.86
C SER A 137 0.53 12.16 8.58
N PRO A 138 0.69 13.41 9.10
CA PRO A 138 -0.44 14.16 9.63
C PRO A 138 -1.54 14.44 8.60
N LEU A 139 -1.16 14.74 7.36
CA LEU A 139 -2.11 15.04 6.28
C LEU A 139 -2.76 13.78 5.69
N LEU A 140 -2.23 12.60 6.03
CA LEU A 140 -2.69 11.29 5.57
C LEU A 140 -3.33 10.47 6.70
N ALA A 141 -3.56 11.07 7.87
CA ALA A 141 -4.06 10.37 9.07
C ALA A 141 -5.43 9.68 8.88
N HIS A 142 -6.20 10.12 7.89
CA HIS A 142 -7.50 9.59 7.51
C HIS A 142 -7.45 8.41 6.52
N LEU A 143 -6.25 7.96 6.11
CA LEU A 143 -6.03 6.88 5.13
C LEU A 143 -5.18 5.75 5.71
N PRO A 144 -5.31 4.49 5.24
CA PRO A 144 -4.49 3.39 5.74
C PRO A 144 -3.08 3.52 5.17
N MET A 145 -2.09 3.90 5.97
CA MET A 145 -0.76 4.20 5.47
C MET A 145 0.13 2.96 5.36
N ALA A 146 0.96 2.93 4.30
CA ALA A 146 2.13 2.08 4.22
C ALA A 146 3.41 2.91 4.42
N TYR A 147 4.33 2.39 5.23
CA TYR A 147 5.70 2.91 5.35
C TYR A 147 6.64 2.13 4.43
N CYS A 148 7.36 2.84 3.55
CA CYS A 148 8.36 2.23 2.67
C CYS A 148 9.65 1.95 3.44
N VAL A 149 9.94 0.68 3.69
CA VAL A 149 11.18 0.26 4.35
C VAL A 149 12.31 0.32 3.33
N GLN A 150 13.19 1.31 3.45
CA GLN A 150 14.34 1.54 2.57
C GLN A 150 15.66 1.09 3.23
N ASP A 151 16.76 1.11 2.47
CA ASP A 151 18.09 0.71 2.93
C ASP A 151 18.52 1.47 4.21
N GLY A 152 18.88 0.71 5.25
CA GLY A 152 19.30 1.25 6.55
C GLY A 152 18.17 1.56 7.55
N ALA A 153 16.98 0.97 7.37
CA ALA A 153 15.79 1.26 8.17
C ALA A 153 15.96 1.02 9.67
N ARG A 154 16.68 -0.01 10.12
CA ARG A 154 16.90 -0.23 11.55
C ARG A 154 17.68 0.91 12.20
N ARG A 155 18.62 1.52 11.47
CA ARG A 155 19.39 2.68 11.96
C ARG A 155 18.57 3.97 11.94
N ALA A 156 17.71 4.14 10.93
CA ALA A 156 16.83 5.32 10.84
C ALA A 156 15.70 5.28 11.87
N GLY A 157 15.15 4.09 12.12
CA GLY A 157 13.92 3.89 12.90
C GLY A 157 12.73 3.59 11.99
N ILE A 158 11.71 2.96 12.56
CA ILE A 158 10.42 2.68 11.93
C ILE A 158 9.33 3.28 12.84
N PRO A 159 8.35 4.00 12.29
CA PRO A 159 7.29 4.65 13.07
C PRO A 159 6.20 3.64 13.48
N TRP A 160 6.59 2.61 14.25
CA TRP A 160 5.75 1.46 14.59
C TRP A 160 4.38 1.82 15.17
N ASP A 161 4.34 2.82 16.03
CA ASP A 161 3.15 3.19 16.80
C ASP A 161 2.33 4.30 16.13
N TRP A 162 2.57 4.59 14.85
CA TRP A 162 1.79 5.60 14.14
C TRP A 162 0.35 5.12 13.92
N PRO A 163 -0.69 5.87 14.34
CA PRO A 163 -2.05 5.33 14.56
C PRO A 163 -2.71 4.61 13.39
N ASN A 164 -2.44 5.05 12.17
CA ASN A 164 -3.01 4.53 10.93
C ASN A 164 -1.96 3.86 10.03
N LEU A 165 -0.82 3.45 10.57
CA LEU A 165 0.12 2.59 9.86
C LEU A 165 -0.49 1.18 9.77
N THR A 166 -0.79 0.74 8.55
CA THR A 166 -1.40 -0.57 8.30
C THR A 166 -0.48 -1.52 7.54
N CYS A 167 0.60 -1.01 6.94
CA CYS A 167 1.45 -1.79 6.06
C CYS A 167 2.93 -1.38 6.13
N LEU A 168 3.83 -2.36 6.03
CA LEU A 168 5.22 -2.14 5.63
C LEU A 168 5.40 -2.52 4.15
N PHE A 169 5.84 -1.56 3.36
CA PHE A 169 6.20 -1.76 1.96
C PHE A 169 7.69 -2.08 1.89
N MET A 170 8.06 -3.29 1.48
CA MET A 170 9.44 -3.72 1.26
C MET A 170 10.00 -2.98 0.04
N ALA A 171 10.56 -1.80 0.28
CA ALA A 171 11.23 -0.96 -0.68
C ALA A 171 12.75 -1.20 -0.63
N GLY A 172 13.54 -0.30 -1.19
CA GLY A 172 15.00 -0.40 -1.16
C GLY A 172 15.60 -1.26 -2.27
N SER A 173 16.91 -1.41 -2.18
CA SER A 173 17.72 -2.16 -3.14
C SER A 173 17.34 -3.64 -3.15
N THR A 174 17.67 -4.33 -4.24
CA THR A 174 17.43 -5.78 -4.32
C THR A 174 18.19 -6.52 -3.22
N GLU A 175 19.43 -6.12 -2.95
CA GLU A 175 20.27 -6.72 -1.90
C GLU A 175 19.61 -6.54 -0.53
N TYR A 176 19.20 -5.30 -0.20
CA TYR A 176 18.56 -5.00 1.08
C TYR A 176 17.24 -5.74 1.26
N LYS A 177 16.38 -5.79 0.24
CA LYS A 177 15.11 -6.53 0.27
C LYS A 177 15.27 -8.03 0.51
N LEU A 178 16.42 -8.59 0.13
CA LEU A 178 16.73 -10.02 0.30
C LEU A 178 17.55 -10.28 1.58
N GLY A 179 17.96 -9.22 2.27
CA GLY A 179 18.82 -9.27 3.44
C GLY A 179 18.10 -9.66 4.72
N PRO A 180 18.86 -10.06 5.75
CA PRO A 180 18.31 -10.49 7.04
C PRO A 180 17.60 -9.36 7.81
N GLU A 181 18.05 -8.11 7.65
CA GLU A 181 17.43 -6.95 8.30
C GLU A 181 15.99 -6.74 7.83
N MET A 182 15.75 -6.72 6.51
CA MET A 182 14.40 -6.61 5.94
C MET A 182 13.50 -7.75 6.43
N ALA A 183 14.01 -9.00 6.43
CA ALA A 183 13.25 -10.15 6.90
C ALA A 183 12.87 -10.03 8.40
N ALA A 184 13.77 -9.53 9.25
CA ALA A 184 13.49 -9.30 10.66
C ALA A 184 12.43 -8.20 10.86
N ILE A 185 12.56 -7.08 10.14
CA ILE A 185 11.58 -5.98 10.15
C ILE A 185 10.20 -6.46 9.73
N CYS A 186 10.11 -7.29 8.68
CA CYS A 186 8.82 -7.80 8.20
C CYS A 186 8.17 -8.75 9.21
N ARG A 187 8.95 -9.56 9.94
CA ARG A 187 8.42 -10.42 11.00
C ARG A 187 7.88 -9.58 12.16
N GLU A 188 8.63 -8.58 12.61
CA GLU A 188 8.16 -7.65 13.65
C GLU A 188 6.88 -6.91 13.21
N GLY A 189 6.84 -6.43 11.95
CA GLY A 189 5.64 -5.81 11.41
C GLY A 189 4.44 -6.74 11.41
N LYS A 190 4.63 -8.02 11.06
CA LYS A 190 3.58 -9.03 11.10
C LYS A 190 3.09 -9.30 12.53
N GLU A 191 3.99 -9.40 13.49
CA GLU A 191 3.67 -9.57 14.92
C GLU A 191 2.84 -8.39 15.46
N ARG A 192 3.06 -7.19 14.92
CA ARG A 192 2.28 -5.97 15.24
C ARG A 192 0.96 -5.87 14.45
N GLY A 193 0.61 -6.87 13.66
CA GLY A 193 -0.63 -6.88 12.87
C GLY A 193 -0.57 -6.07 11.57
N LEU A 194 0.62 -5.63 11.12
CA LEU A 194 0.77 -4.92 9.86
C LEU A 194 0.72 -5.89 8.66
N LEU A 195 0.20 -5.37 7.55
CA LEU A 195 0.38 -5.98 6.24
C LEU A 195 1.84 -5.80 5.79
N ILE A 196 2.34 -6.75 5.01
CA ILE A 196 3.67 -6.73 4.42
C ILE A 196 3.50 -6.82 2.90
N HIS A 197 3.98 -5.79 2.20
CA HIS A 197 3.93 -5.73 0.74
C HIS A 197 5.34 -5.82 0.12
N GLY A 198 5.54 -6.77 -0.80
CA GLY A 198 6.80 -6.97 -1.51
C GLY A 198 6.89 -6.16 -2.81
N GLY A 199 7.67 -5.08 -2.80
CA GLY A 199 7.87 -4.22 -3.96
C GLY A 199 8.70 -4.84 -5.10
N ARG A 200 8.28 -4.65 -6.36
CA ARG A 200 9.04 -4.98 -7.59
C ARG A 200 9.50 -6.44 -7.67
N VAL A 201 8.59 -7.37 -7.45
CA VAL A 201 8.77 -8.82 -7.53
C VAL A 201 8.47 -9.29 -8.95
N ASN A 202 9.49 -9.35 -9.81
CA ASN A 202 9.31 -9.65 -11.25
C ASN A 202 9.73 -11.06 -11.68
N SER A 203 10.05 -11.97 -10.75
CA SER A 203 10.54 -13.31 -11.09
C SER A 203 10.01 -14.38 -10.15
N ARG A 204 9.90 -15.62 -10.64
CA ARG A 204 9.52 -16.79 -9.83
C ARG A 204 10.42 -16.95 -8.61
N ARG A 205 11.73 -16.76 -8.77
CA ARG A 205 12.70 -16.79 -7.66
C ARG A 205 12.33 -15.77 -6.57
N ARG A 206 11.98 -14.54 -6.95
CA ARG A 206 11.57 -13.51 -5.99
C ARG A 206 10.23 -13.84 -5.34
N ILE A 207 9.24 -14.36 -6.08
CA ILE A 207 7.95 -14.80 -5.51
C ILE A 207 8.17 -15.89 -4.46
N ARG A 208 8.96 -16.92 -4.79
CA ARG A 208 9.26 -18.04 -3.87
C ARG A 208 9.98 -17.58 -2.62
N TYR A 209 10.89 -16.61 -2.74
CA TYR A 209 11.51 -15.97 -1.58
C TYR A 209 10.48 -15.24 -0.70
N MET A 210 9.58 -14.45 -1.29
CA MET A 210 8.53 -13.77 -0.52
C MET A 210 7.61 -14.76 0.22
N LEU A 211 7.26 -15.86 -0.45
CA LEU A 211 6.50 -16.95 0.16
C LEU A 211 7.27 -17.63 1.30
N SER A 212 8.57 -17.89 1.13
CA SER A 212 9.39 -18.53 2.16
C SER A 212 9.61 -17.68 3.41
N LEU A 213 9.36 -16.36 3.35
CA LEU A 213 9.36 -15.52 4.55
C LEU A 213 8.14 -15.79 5.43
N GLY A 214 7.05 -16.36 4.89
CA GLY A 214 5.83 -16.71 5.63
C GLY A 214 4.99 -15.53 6.12
N VAL A 215 5.42 -14.29 5.85
CA VAL A 215 4.80 -13.07 6.40
C VAL A 215 4.33 -12.07 5.34
N VAL A 216 4.57 -12.33 4.04
CA VAL A 216 4.23 -11.39 2.95
C VAL A 216 2.78 -11.57 2.48
N ASP A 217 1.97 -10.51 2.57
CA ASP A 217 0.54 -10.56 2.23
C ASP A 217 0.29 -10.22 0.77
N SER A 218 1.10 -9.35 0.17
CA SER A 218 0.93 -8.91 -1.22
C SER A 218 2.25 -8.59 -1.90
N ILE A 219 2.29 -8.65 -3.23
CA ILE A 219 3.43 -8.25 -4.05
C ILE A 219 2.95 -7.46 -5.27
N ASP A 220 3.84 -6.66 -5.85
CA ASP A 220 3.65 -6.06 -7.17
C ASP A 220 4.86 -6.32 -8.07
N GLY A 221 4.72 -6.03 -9.36
CA GLY A 221 5.85 -6.05 -10.27
C GLY A 221 5.53 -5.46 -11.64
N THR A 222 6.45 -4.67 -12.18
CA THR A 222 6.38 -4.10 -13.53
C THR A 222 6.06 -5.15 -14.61
N GLY A 223 6.56 -6.38 -14.46
CA GLY A 223 6.27 -7.49 -15.37
C GLY A 223 4.80 -7.87 -15.40
N PHE A 224 4.14 -7.87 -14.25
CA PHE A 224 2.70 -8.14 -14.15
C PHE A 224 1.87 -6.95 -14.58
N ASP A 225 2.41 -5.74 -14.53
CA ASP A 225 1.72 -4.53 -14.97
C ASP A 225 1.76 -4.34 -16.48
N LEU A 226 2.97 -4.19 -17.03
CA LEU A 226 3.18 -3.82 -18.43
C LEU A 226 3.04 -5.02 -19.38
N TYR A 227 3.38 -6.22 -18.91
CA TYR A 227 3.39 -7.45 -19.71
C TYR A 227 2.43 -8.49 -19.13
N ARG A 228 1.27 -8.03 -18.66
CA ARG A 228 0.27 -8.86 -17.94
C ARG A 228 -0.20 -10.07 -18.73
N ASP A 229 -0.42 -9.92 -20.03
CA ASP A 229 -0.89 -11.03 -20.87
C ASP A 229 0.19 -12.12 -21.05
N THR A 230 1.46 -11.78 -20.81
CA THR A 230 2.60 -12.72 -20.82
C THR A 230 2.91 -13.28 -19.43
N HIS A 231 2.71 -12.50 -18.37
CA HIS A 231 3.28 -12.82 -17.06
C HIS A 231 2.29 -13.06 -15.93
N LEU A 232 1.07 -12.53 -16.04
CA LEU A 232 0.13 -12.57 -14.93
C LEU A 232 -0.30 -14.01 -14.61
N GLU A 233 -0.51 -14.85 -15.63
CA GLU A 233 -0.92 -16.25 -15.42
C GLU A 233 0.06 -17.02 -14.54
N TRP A 234 1.35 -17.04 -14.92
CA TRP A 234 2.33 -17.78 -14.15
C TRP A 234 2.58 -17.13 -12.78
N GLY A 235 2.49 -15.79 -12.68
CA GLY A 235 2.60 -15.08 -11.41
C GLY A 235 1.51 -15.50 -10.44
N LEU A 236 0.25 -15.52 -10.90
CA LEU A 236 -0.91 -15.97 -10.13
C LEU A 236 -0.80 -17.44 -9.71
N ARG A 237 -0.31 -18.32 -10.60
CA ARG A 237 -0.05 -19.73 -10.27
C ARG A 237 1.04 -19.89 -9.19
N GLU A 238 2.09 -19.08 -9.22
CA GLU A 238 3.17 -19.18 -8.23
C GLU A 238 2.73 -18.65 -6.86
N VAL A 239 1.97 -17.54 -6.80
CA VAL A 239 1.48 -17.03 -5.50
C VAL A 239 0.38 -17.91 -4.87
N SER A 240 -0.31 -18.73 -5.68
CA SER A 240 -1.30 -19.70 -5.19
C SER A 240 -0.70 -21.04 -4.77
N ALA A 241 0.47 -21.40 -5.29
CA ALA A 241 1.09 -22.73 -5.10
C ALA A 241 1.42 -23.08 -3.63
N THR A 242 1.54 -22.11 -2.74
CA THR A 242 1.88 -22.38 -1.32
C THR A 242 0.70 -22.89 -0.49
N ASN A 243 -0.54 -22.76 -0.97
CA ASN A 243 -1.68 -23.43 -0.34
C ASN A 243 -1.62 -24.97 -0.46
N TYR A 244 -0.78 -25.50 -1.37
CA TYR A 244 -0.65 -26.96 -1.58
C TYR A 244 0.35 -27.65 -0.64
N GLN A 245 1.36 -26.95 -0.12
CA GLN A 245 2.35 -27.57 0.77
C GLN A 245 1.93 -27.60 2.24
N LEU A 246 0.99 -26.75 2.65
CA LEU A 246 0.42 -26.73 4.01
C LEU A 246 -0.85 -27.58 4.14
N SER A 247 -1.42 -28.08 3.03
CA SER A 247 -2.57 -29.00 3.04
C SER A 247 -2.17 -30.48 2.93
N MET A 248 -0.86 -30.77 2.87
CA MET A 248 -0.29 -32.12 2.85
C MET A 248 0.66 -32.40 4.03
N LEU A 249 0.56 -31.60 5.11
CA LEU A 249 1.15 -31.83 6.43
C LEU A 249 0.03 -31.80 7.46
#